data_AF-A0A9X7RDY9-F1
#
_entry.id   AF-A0A9X7RDY9-F1
#
_cell.length_a   1.000
_cell.length_b   1.000
_cell.length_c   1.000
_cell.angle_alpha   90.00
_cell.angle_beta   90.00
_cell.angle_gamma   90.00
#
_symmetry.space_group_name_H-M   'P 1'
#
loop_
_entity.id
_entity.type
_entity.pdbx_description
1 polymer ?
#
loop_
_entity_poly.entity_id
_entity_poly.type
_entity_poly.pdbx_seq_one_letter_code
_entity_poly.pdbx_strand_id
1 'polypeptide(L)'
;MLNKNVTLSLQGCVRGATMCIPVSPGIIALGLVFGTVAAQKGLTFLETIMINSLVFAGASQFVAMEVYSDPLNYALVVAMIGVTAAVNMRMLLIGASLRPWLGQVPAWQTYPSLFLLTDLNWLLALSEYDKGTRDWGIYLGSGLFTWSVWSLSVVPGYFAGSLVSDPKVYGLDVVLPAFFAALLVPLWKGKRQTVSWLFAGGIAALTWYLVGGYWSIFTGAIAGAFAGAYLDD
;
A
#
# COMPACT_ATOMS: atom_id res chain seq x y z
N MET A 1 22.09 -21.88 -15.29
CA MET A 1 22.83 -21.35 -14.13
C MET A 1 22.82 -19.84 -14.22
N LEU A 2 22.15 -19.13 -13.30
CA LEU A 2 22.13 -17.66 -13.30
C LEU A 2 23.53 -17.14 -12.94
N ASN A 3 24.10 -16.31 -13.81
CA ASN A 3 25.44 -15.74 -13.63
C ASN A 3 25.41 -14.84 -12.37
N LYS A 4 26.14 -15.21 -11.30
CA LYS A 4 26.14 -14.52 -9.99
C LYS A 4 26.85 -13.15 -10.04
N ASN A 5 26.34 -12.22 -10.84
CA ASN A 5 26.91 -10.88 -10.99
C ASN A 5 26.21 -9.83 -10.12
N VAL A 6 25.35 -10.27 -9.19
CA VAL A 6 24.59 -9.36 -8.32
C VAL A 6 25.42 -9.01 -7.09
N THR A 7 25.61 -7.71 -6.86
CA THR A 7 26.39 -7.17 -5.76
C THR A 7 25.49 -6.42 -4.78
N LEU A 8 25.94 -6.30 -3.54
CA LEU A 8 25.35 -5.40 -2.55
C LEU A 8 26.39 -4.34 -2.21
N SER A 9 26.12 -3.08 -2.51
CA SER A 9 26.98 -1.98 -2.08
C SER A 9 26.22 -0.88 -1.34
N LEU A 10 26.94 -0.20 -0.44
CA LEU A 10 26.42 0.98 0.24
C LEU A 10 26.08 2.09 -0.77
N GLN A 11 26.84 2.22 -1.85
CA GLN A 11 26.57 3.19 -2.91
C GLN A 11 25.25 2.90 -3.62
N GLY A 12 24.94 1.62 -3.86
CA GLY A 12 23.64 1.17 -4.36
C GLY A 12 22.51 1.55 -3.42
N CYS A 13 22.68 1.31 -2.12
CA CYS A 13 21.69 1.70 -1.10
C CYS A 13 21.46 3.22 -1.06
N VAL A 14 22.53 4.02 -1.03
CA VAL A 14 22.42 5.48 -1.04
C VAL A 14 21.74 5.96 -2.32
N ARG A 15 22.13 5.43 -3.48
CA ARG A 15 21.51 5.76 -4.76
C ARG A 15 20.01 5.46 -4.76
N GLY A 16 19.61 4.27 -4.28
CA GLY A 16 18.22 3.87 -4.15
C GLY A 16 17.43 4.81 -3.23
N ALA A 17 17.99 5.19 -2.09
CA ALA A 17 17.38 6.16 -1.18
C ALA A 17 17.22 7.55 -1.85
N THR A 18 18.25 8.03 -2.54
CA THR A 18 18.21 9.32 -3.25
C THR A 18 17.13 9.37 -4.33
N MET A 19 16.91 8.27 -5.06
CA MET A 19 15.84 8.16 -6.06
C MET A 19 14.43 8.34 -5.47
N CYS A 20 14.25 8.04 -4.17
CA CYS A 20 12.97 8.20 -3.48
C CYS A 20 12.73 9.61 -2.91
N ILE A 21 13.74 10.49 -2.89
CA ILE A 21 13.59 11.84 -2.33
C ILE A 21 12.48 12.64 -3.02
N PRO A 22 12.38 12.69 -4.37
CA PRO A 22 11.35 13.49 -5.02
C PRO A 22 9.91 13.06 -4.72
N VAL A 23 9.70 11.78 -4.39
CA VAL A 23 8.38 11.23 -4.05
C VAL A 23 8.05 11.30 -2.55
N SER A 24 9.04 11.64 -1.71
CA SER A 24 8.88 11.72 -0.25
C SER A 24 7.75 12.65 0.21
N PRO A 25 7.45 13.81 -0.41
CA PRO A 25 6.34 14.64 0.05
C PRO A 25 4.99 13.92 -0.03
N GLY A 26 4.77 13.11 -1.06
CA GLY A 26 3.57 12.28 -1.19
C GLY A 26 3.50 11.22 -0.10
N ILE A 27 4.61 10.52 0.17
CA ILE A 27 4.69 9.50 1.22
C ILE A 27 4.40 10.12 2.59
N ILE A 28 4.95 11.29 2.88
CA ILE A 28 4.73 12.03 4.13
C ILE A 28 3.26 12.41 4.28
N ALA A 29 2.65 12.97 3.23
CA ALA A 29 1.24 13.34 3.26
C ALA A 29 0.34 12.13 3.56
N LEU A 30 0.63 10.98 2.97
CA LEU A 30 -0.13 9.75 3.20
C LEU A 30 0.08 9.17 4.59
N GLY A 31 1.31 9.14 5.11
CA GLY A 31 1.55 8.66 6.46
C GLY A 31 0.93 9.58 7.53
N LEU A 32 0.95 10.90 7.32
CA LEU A 32 0.21 11.85 8.17
C LEU A 32 -1.28 11.51 8.22
N VAL A 33 -1.89 11.29 7.05
CA VAL A 33 -3.30 10.91 6.93
C VAL A 33 -3.58 9.59 7.65
N PHE A 34 -2.73 8.57 7.48
CA PHE A 34 -2.89 7.30 8.18
C PHE A 34 -2.83 7.46 9.69
N GLY A 35 -1.86 8.22 10.21
CA GLY A 35 -1.74 8.49 11.64
C GLY A 35 -2.99 9.19 12.19
N THR A 36 -3.51 10.19 11.47
CA THR A 36 -4.75 10.88 11.84
C THR A 36 -5.94 9.93 11.87
N VAL A 37 -6.11 9.09 10.85
CA VAL A 37 -7.18 8.09 10.77
C VAL A 37 -7.07 7.08 11.93
N ALA A 38 -5.86 6.63 12.27
CA ALA A 38 -5.63 5.69 13.37
C ALA A 38 -6.09 6.27 14.72
N ALA A 39 -5.68 7.51 15.02
CA ALA A 39 -6.11 8.22 16.23
C ALA A 39 -7.65 8.39 16.26
N GLN A 40 -8.24 8.76 15.13
CA GLN A 40 -9.67 9.00 15.00
C GLN A 40 -10.53 7.73 15.12
N LYS A 41 -9.94 6.58 14.79
CA LYS A 41 -10.55 5.26 15.00
C LYS A 41 -10.37 4.74 16.42
N GLY A 42 -9.75 5.52 17.32
CA GLY A 42 -9.58 5.17 18.72
C GLY A 42 -8.41 4.23 19.01
N LEU A 43 -7.54 3.97 18.03
CA LEU A 43 -6.30 3.23 18.29
C LEU A 43 -5.40 4.03 19.22
N THR A 44 -4.74 3.35 20.13
CA THR A 44 -3.69 3.93 20.96
C THR A 44 -2.45 4.24 20.12
N PHE A 45 -1.58 5.09 20.66
CA PHE A 45 -0.30 5.41 20.02
C PHE A 45 0.55 4.15 19.82
N LEU A 46 0.57 3.27 20.82
CA LEU A 46 1.33 2.03 20.75
C LEU A 46 0.78 1.10 19.66
N GLU A 47 -0.53 0.89 19.59
CA GLU A 47 -1.16 0.08 18.54
C GLU A 47 -0.88 0.64 17.15
N THR A 48 -0.98 1.97 16.99
CA THR A 48 -0.69 2.65 15.72
C THR A 48 0.76 2.41 15.28
N ILE A 49 1.73 2.55 16.19
CA ILE A 49 3.15 2.33 15.90
C ILE A 49 3.45 0.86 15.61
N MET A 50 2.79 -0.08 16.32
CA MET A 50 2.93 -1.51 16.05
C MET A 50 2.40 -1.88 14.66
N ILE A 51 1.19 -1.44 14.31
CA ILE A 51 0.61 -1.64 12.97
C ILE A 51 1.52 -1.02 11.92
N ASN A 52 1.99 0.21 12.15
CA ASN A 52 2.87 0.91 11.23
C ASN A 52 4.20 0.17 11.01
N SER A 53 4.79 -0.37 12.07
CA SER A 53 6.11 -1.02 12.02
C SER A 53 6.03 -2.44 11.46
N LEU A 54 4.94 -3.16 11.69
CA LEU A 54 4.76 -4.55 11.28
C LEU A 54 4.10 -4.70 9.91
N VAL A 55 3.27 -3.75 9.49
CA VAL A 55 2.52 -3.81 8.24
C VAL A 55 3.02 -2.70 7.31
N PHE A 56 4.06 -2.99 6.54
CA PHE A 56 4.55 -2.06 5.53
C PHE A 56 3.77 -2.17 4.21
N ALA A 57 2.48 -1.87 4.27
CA ALA A 57 1.58 -1.91 3.12
C ALA A 57 0.47 -0.85 3.27
N GLY A 58 0.75 0.38 2.84
CA GLY A 58 -0.14 1.54 3.06
C GLY A 58 -1.59 1.32 2.60
N ALA A 59 -1.80 0.77 1.40
CA ALA A 59 -3.14 0.47 0.90
C ALA A 59 -3.91 -0.50 1.82
N SER A 60 -3.21 -1.50 2.35
CA SER A 60 -3.81 -2.49 3.26
C SER A 60 -4.10 -1.91 4.62
N GLN A 61 -3.24 -1.04 5.12
CA GLN A 61 -3.50 -0.29 6.35
C GLN A 61 -4.77 0.55 6.23
N PHE A 62 -4.92 1.31 5.14
CA PHE A 62 -6.12 2.11 4.91
C PHE A 62 -7.40 1.28 4.76
N VAL A 63 -7.39 0.20 3.97
CA VAL A 63 -8.58 -0.67 3.83
C VAL A 63 -8.88 -1.41 5.15
N ALA A 64 -7.86 -1.78 5.93
CA ALA A 64 -8.07 -2.34 7.26
C ALA A 64 -8.75 -1.32 8.21
N MET A 65 -8.36 -0.04 8.14
CA MET A 65 -9.01 1.02 8.94
C MET A 65 -10.46 1.31 8.51
N GLU A 66 -10.80 1.14 7.23
CA GLU A 66 -12.21 1.18 6.78
C GLU A 66 -13.05 0.11 7.47
N VAL A 67 -12.52 -1.12 7.55
CA VAL A 67 -13.22 -2.24 8.17
C VAL A 67 -13.22 -2.16 9.70
N TYR A 68 -12.15 -1.62 10.28
CA TYR A 68 -11.96 -1.56 11.72
C TYR A 68 -13.07 -0.78 12.44
N SER A 69 -13.59 -1.37 13.49
CA SER A 69 -14.49 -0.77 14.47
C SER A 69 -14.27 -1.38 15.86
N ASP A 70 -14.44 -0.58 16.89
CA ASP A 70 -14.38 -1.01 18.29
C ASP A 70 -15.81 -1.17 18.84
N PRO A 71 -16.18 -2.32 19.48
CA PRO A 71 -15.36 -3.49 19.77
C PRO A 71 -15.06 -4.38 18.56
N LEU A 72 -13.84 -4.92 18.52
CA LEU A 72 -13.43 -5.93 17.54
C LEU A 72 -14.20 -7.25 17.78
N ASN A 73 -14.77 -7.79 16.71
CA ASN A 73 -15.40 -9.11 16.70
C ASN A 73 -14.72 -10.02 15.66
N TYR A 74 -14.96 -11.33 15.76
CA TYR A 74 -14.34 -12.32 14.89
C TYR A 74 -14.62 -12.07 13.40
N ALA A 75 -15.84 -11.63 13.06
CA ALA A 75 -16.21 -11.36 11.67
C ALA A 75 -15.41 -10.19 11.08
N LEU A 76 -15.15 -9.14 11.86
CA LEU A 76 -14.32 -8.00 11.47
C LEU A 76 -12.87 -8.41 11.21
N VAL A 77 -12.30 -9.24 12.10
CA VAL A 77 -10.93 -9.75 11.93
C VAL A 77 -10.81 -10.57 10.64
N VAL A 78 -11.75 -11.48 10.38
CA VAL A 78 -11.79 -12.27 9.14
C VAL A 78 -11.95 -11.36 7.91
N ALA A 79 -12.81 -10.34 7.99
CA ALA A 79 -12.99 -9.37 6.92
C ALA A 79 -11.71 -8.59 6.64
N MET A 80 -11.03 -8.07 7.69
CA MET A 80 -9.76 -7.37 7.58
C MET A 80 -8.68 -8.24 6.93
N ILE A 81 -8.55 -9.51 7.34
CA ILE A 81 -7.62 -10.47 6.73
C ILE A 81 -7.96 -10.65 5.24
N GLY A 82 -9.23 -10.85 4.90
CA GLY A 82 -9.66 -11.07 3.52
C GLY A 82 -9.40 -9.86 2.62
N VAL A 83 -9.77 -8.65 3.05
CA VAL A 83 -9.60 -7.43 2.23
C VAL A 83 -8.11 -7.08 2.07
N THR A 84 -7.32 -7.20 3.14
CA THR A 84 -5.87 -6.94 3.07
C THR A 84 -5.16 -7.99 2.23
N ALA A 85 -5.53 -9.27 2.34
CA ALA A 85 -4.99 -10.32 1.47
C ALA A 85 -5.32 -10.05 0.00
N ALA A 86 -6.58 -9.70 -0.31
CA ALA A 86 -7.02 -9.38 -1.66
C ALA A 86 -6.23 -8.21 -2.27
N VAL A 87 -6.06 -7.12 -1.53
CA VAL A 87 -5.29 -5.95 -1.97
C VAL A 87 -3.80 -6.29 -2.18
N ASN A 88 -3.22 -7.13 -1.32
CA ASN A 88 -1.81 -7.52 -1.40
C ASN A 88 -1.50 -8.64 -2.39
N MET A 89 -2.50 -9.29 -3.03
CA MET A 89 -2.19 -10.34 -4.03
C MET A 89 -1.27 -9.82 -5.13
N ARG A 90 -1.33 -8.52 -5.46
CA ARG A 90 -0.40 -7.89 -6.41
C ARG A 90 1.07 -7.98 -5.98
N MET A 91 1.34 -7.97 -4.68
CA MET A 91 2.69 -8.06 -4.13
C MET A 91 3.35 -9.40 -4.47
N LEU A 92 2.56 -10.48 -4.61
CA LEU A 92 3.06 -11.78 -5.05
C LEU A 92 3.56 -11.73 -6.49
N LEU A 93 2.79 -11.10 -7.39
CA LEU A 93 3.13 -10.98 -8.81
C LEU A 93 4.37 -10.09 -9.02
N ILE A 94 4.40 -8.92 -8.38
CA ILE A 94 5.56 -8.02 -8.52
C ILE A 94 6.79 -8.62 -7.82
N GLY A 95 6.63 -9.29 -6.68
CA GLY A 95 7.71 -10.01 -6.00
C GLY A 95 8.30 -11.11 -6.87
N ALA A 96 7.45 -11.88 -7.56
CA ALA A 96 7.90 -12.90 -8.52
C ALA A 96 8.68 -12.30 -9.69
N SER A 97 8.30 -11.12 -10.17
CA SER A 97 9.02 -10.44 -11.26
C SER A 97 10.45 -9.98 -10.88
N LEU A 98 10.76 -9.86 -9.58
CA LEU A 98 12.12 -9.56 -9.10
C LEU A 98 13.04 -10.79 -9.07
N ARG A 99 12.52 -11.99 -9.36
CA ARG A 99 13.29 -13.24 -9.37
C ARG A 99 14.57 -13.19 -10.24
N PRO A 100 14.60 -12.56 -11.43
CA PRO A 100 15.83 -12.43 -12.21
C PRO A 100 16.94 -11.69 -11.46
N TRP A 101 16.59 -10.79 -10.55
CA TRP A 101 17.55 -10.01 -9.77
C TRP A 101 17.80 -10.62 -8.38
N LEU A 102 16.76 -10.69 -7.54
CA LEU A 102 16.85 -11.17 -6.17
C LEU A 102 17.03 -12.70 -6.09
N GLY A 103 16.61 -13.46 -7.10
CA GLY A 103 16.82 -14.91 -7.14
C GLY A 103 18.29 -15.33 -7.26
N GLN A 104 19.20 -14.38 -7.50
CA GLN A 104 20.64 -14.60 -7.50
C GLN A 104 21.29 -14.33 -6.13
N VAL A 105 20.54 -13.72 -5.20
CA VAL A 105 20.97 -13.35 -3.86
C VAL A 105 20.67 -14.51 -2.89
N PRO A 106 21.48 -14.73 -1.83
CA PRO A 106 21.18 -15.75 -0.83
C PRO A 106 19.78 -15.57 -0.22
N ALA A 107 19.09 -16.70 0.02
CA ALA A 107 17.74 -16.72 0.58
C ALA A 107 17.60 -15.93 1.90
N TRP A 108 18.62 -15.98 2.76
CA TRP A 108 18.64 -15.29 4.05
C TRP A 108 18.71 -13.77 3.94
N GLN A 109 19.15 -13.22 2.80
CA GLN A 109 19.08 -11.78 2.51
C GLN A 109 17.79 -11.45 1.76
N THR A 110 17.39 -12.33 0.84
CA THR A 110 16.23 -12.12 -0.02
C THR A 110 14.93 -12.08 0.77
N TYR A 111 14.61 -13.13 1.54
CA TYR A 111 13.31 -13.23 2.19
C TYR A 111 13.02 -12.11 3.20
N PRO A 112 13.96 -11.71 4.08
CA PRO A 112 13.71 -10.57 4.96
C PRO A 112 13.55 -9.26 4.19
N SER A 113 14.28 -9.08 3.07
CA SER A 113 14.18 -7.87 2.27
C SER A 113 12.83 -7.70 1.55
N LEU A 114 12.07 -8.80 1.36
CA LEU A 114 10.72 -8.73 0.80
C LEU A 114 9.73 -8.01 1.72
N PHE A 115 10.05 -7.87 3.01
CA PHE A 115 9.28 -6.99 3.91
C PHE A 115 9.22 -5.55 3.39
N LEU A 116 10.29 -5.09 2.73
CA LEU A 116 10.39 -3.73 2.19
C LEU A 116 9.76 -3.60 0.80
N LEU A 117 9.10 -4.64 0.27
CA LEU A 117 8.54 -4.63 -1.08
C LEU A 117 7.34 -3.68 -1.17
N THR A 118 7.44 -2.72 -2.07
CA THR A 118 6.39 -1.76 -2.42
C THR A 118 6.36 -1.57 -3.93
N ASP A 119 5.28 -1.03 -4.46
CA ASP A 119 5.18 -0.70 -5.89
C ASP A 119 6.31 0.28 -6.33
N LEU A 120 6.70 1.21 -5.45
CA LEU A 120 7.74 2.21 -5.72
C LEU A 120 9.13 1.59 -5.87
N ASN A 121 9.61 0.89 -4.83
CA ASN A 121 10.95 0.31 -4.89
C ASN A 121 11.02 -0.88 -5.84
N TRP A 122 9.92 -1.61 -6.08
CA TRP A 122 9.82 -2.58 -7.16
C TRP A 122 10.06 -1.93 -8.53
N LEU A 123 9.35 -0.84 -8.84
CA LEU A 123 9.46 -0.16 -10.13
C LEU A 123 10.86 0.42 -10.35
N LEU A 124 11.41 1.08 -9.33
CA LEU A 124 12.78 1.59 -9.35
C LEU A 124 13.77 0.45 -9.57
N ALA A 125 13.59 -0.64 -8.84
CA ALA A 125 14.46 -1.79 -8.94
C ALA A 125 14.45 -2.38 -10.36
N LEU A 126 13.27 -2.66 -10.91
CA LEU A 126 13.14 -3.23 -12.25
C LEU A 126 13.72 -2.32 -13.33
N SER A 127 13.43 -1.01 -13.26
CA SER A 127 14.01 -0.01 -14.16
C SER A 127 15.54 0.01 -14.12
N GLU A 128 16.16 -0.05 -12.95
CA GLU A 128 17.62 -0.03 -12.83
C GLU A 128 18.26 -1.36 -13.28
N TYR A 129 17.58 -2.48 -13.04
CA TYR A 129 17.98 -3.78 -13.56
C TYR A 129 17.97 -3.81 -15.10
N ASP A 130 16.94 -3.25 -15.73
CA ASP A 130 16.81 -3.17 -17.20
C ASP A 130 17.89 -2.26 -17.83
N LYS A 131 18.34 -1.24 -17.09
CA LYS A 131 19.51 -0.41 -17.48
C LYS A 131 20.85 -1.12 -17.30
N GLY A 132 20.85 -2.38 -16.87
CA GLY A 132 22.03 -3.21 -16.68
C GLY A 132 22.65 -3.14 -15.29
N THR A 133 22.05 -2.41 -14.35
CA THR A 133 22.54 -2.36 -12.96
C THR A 133 22.38 -3.72 -12.30
N ARG A 134 23.42 -4.17 -11.61
CA ARG A 134 23.40 -5.45 -10.88
C ARG A 134 23.52 -5.30 -9.36
N ASP A 135 23.57 -4.06 -8.87
CA ASP A 135 23.63 -3.77 -7.44
C ASP A 135 22.22 -3.72 -6.81
N TRP A 136 21.83 -4.80 -6.13
CA TRP A 136 20.50 -4.89 -5.51
C TRP A 136 20.38 -4.02 -4.24
N GLY A 137 21.46 -3.35 -3.83
CA GLY A 137 21.41 -2.29 -2.81
C GLY A 137 20.41 -1.19 -3.15
N ILE A 138 20.16 -0.93 -4.44
CA ILE A 138 19.13 0.04 -4.87
C ILE A 138 17.75 -0.33 -4.31
N TYR A 139 17.38 -1.61 -4.37
CA TYR A 139 16.11 -2.10 -3.83
C TYR A 139 16.02 -1.94 -2.31
N LEU A 140 17.09 -2.32 -1.59
CA LEU A 140 17.16 -2.19 -0.14
C LEU A 140 17.12 -0.73 0.32
N GLY A 141 17.93 0.12 -0.30
CA GLY A 141 18.04 1.52 0.08
C GLY A 141 16.77 2.31 -0.16
N SER A 142 16.13 2.11 -1.32
CA SER A 142 14.82 2.72 -1.61
C SER A 142 13.74 2.21 -0.65
N GLY A 143 13.70 0.91 -0.36
CA GLY A 143 12.76 0.32 0.60
C GLY A 143 12.93 0.84 2.02
N LEU A 144 14.16 0.85 2.55
CA LEU A 144 14.47 1.36 3.89
C LEU A 144 14.17 2.85 4.02
N PHE A 145 14.51 3.64 3.00
CA PHE A 145 14.20 5.06 2.97
C PHE A 145 12.69 5.29 3.02
N THR A 146 11.92 4.63 2.15
CA THR A 146 10.48 4.78 2.10
C THR A 146 9.80 4.29 3.38
N TRP A 147 10.25 3.17 3.95
CA TRP A 147 9.78 2.66 5.24
C TRP A 147 10.02 3.67 6.38
N SER A 148 11.21 4.28 6.41
CA SER A 148 11.57 5.28 7.43
C SER A 148 10.74 6.55 7.28
N VAL A 149 10.61 7.08 6.06
CA VAL A 149 9.80 8.29 5.79
C VAL A 149 8.34 8.05 6.16
N TRP A 150 7.77 6.92 5.72
CA TRP A 150 6.41 6.53 6.08
C TRP A 150 6.24 6.46 7.59
N SER A 151 7.09 5.69 8.28
CA SER A 151 6.97 5.46 9.72
C SER A 151 7.10 6.74 10.55
N LEU A 152 8.03 7.62 10.16
CA LEU A 152 8.23 8.90 10.83
C LEU A 152 7.06 9.86 10.58
N SER A 153 6.42 9.80 9.41
CA SER A 153 5.29 10.68 9.08
C SER A 153 3.99 10.30 9.79
N VAL A 154 3.81 9.02 10.18
CA VAL A 154 2.63 8.56 10.93
C VAL A 154 2.56 9.19 12.33
N VAL A 155 3.70 9.38 12.98
CA VAL A 155 3.79 9.92 14.35
C VAL A 155 3.12 11.31 14.48
N PRO A 156 3.54 12.36 13.74
CA PRO A 156 2.89 13.66 13.82
C PRO A 156 1.42 13.60 13.35
N GLY A 157 1.09 12.73 12.40
CA GLY A 157 -0.29 12.51 11.95
C GLY A 157 -1.20 12.01 13.06
N TYR A 158 -0.72 11.07 13.86
CA TYR A 158 -1.43 10.54 15.02
C TYR A 158 -1.69 11.64 16.06
N PHE A 159 -0.66 12.41 16.41
CA PHE A 159 -0.82 13.49 17.39
C PHE A 159 -1.78 14.57 16.88
N ALA A 160 -1.65 14.97 15.61
CA ALA A 160 -2.58 15.90 14.99
C ALA A 160 -4.02 15.38 15.04
N GLY A 161 -4.24 14.10 14.72
CA GLY A 161 -5.56 13.47 14.81
C GLY A 161 -6.11 13.40 16.24
N SER A 162 -5.25 13.11 17.23
CA SER A 162 -5.67 13.00 18.63
C SER A 162 -6.09 14.33 19.27
N LEU A 163 -5.60 15.46 18.74
CA LEU A 163 -5.96 16.81 19.21
C LEU A 163 -7.28 17.30 18.64
N VAL A 164 -7.82 16.64 17.59
CA VAL A 164 -9.07 17.04 16.95
C VAL A 164 -10.25 16.45 17.70
N SER A 165 -11.02 17.32 18.37
CA SER A 165 -12.16 16.94 19.21
C SER A 165 -13.42 16.59 18.41
N ASP A 166 -13.65 17.27 17.27
CA ASP A 166 -14.72 16.94 16.33
C ASP A 166 -14.13 16.67 14.94
N PRO A 167 -14.10 15.40 14.50
CA PRO A 167 -13.48 15.01 13.24
C PRO A 167 -14.26 15.55 12.02
N LYS A 168 -15.57 15.78 12.17
CA LYS A 168 -16.44 16.23 11.08
C LYS A 168 -16.17 17.68 10.69
N VAL A 169 -15.78 18.51 11.65
CA VAL A 169 -15.47 19.93 11.40
C VAL A 169 -14.30 20.09 10.44
N TYR A 170 -13.36 19.13 10.46
CA TYR A 170 -12.16 19.13 9.61
C TYR A 170 -12.28 18.18 8.41
N GLY A 171 -13.45 17.58 8.18
CA GLY A 171 -13.68 16.62 7.10
C GLY A 171 -12.90 15.31 7.26
N LEU A 172 -12.49 14.95 8.47
CA LEU A 172 -11.72 13.73 8.74
C LEU A 172 -12.56 12.45 8.50
N ASP A 173 -13.88 12.58 8.50
CA ASP A 173 -14.83 11.52 8.18
C ASP A 173 -14.84 11.16 6.69
N VAL A 174 -14.45 12.09 5.80
CA VAL A 174 -14.35 11.84 4.35
C VAL A 174 -12.93 11.64 3.85
N VAL A 175 -11.92 11.75 4.72
CA VAL A 175 -10.50 11.64 4.36
C VAL A 175 -10.19 10.31 3.67
N LEU A 176 -10.75 9.20 4.15
CA LEU A 176 -10.44 7.88 3.62
C LEU A 176 -11.08 7.63 2.24
N PRO A 177 -12.38 7.93 2.03
CA PRO A 177 -12.96 7.99 0.69
C PRO A 177 -12.23 8.97 -0.26
N ALA A 178 -11.87 10.16 0.23
CA ALA A 178 -11.16 11.16 -0.57
C ALA A 178 -9.77 10.68 -0.99
N PHE A 179 -9.06 9.97 -0.11
CA PHE A 179 -7.78 9.35 -0.41
C PHE A 179 -7.92 8.29 -1.52
N PHE A 180 -8.86 7.37 -1.41
CA PHE A 180 -9.09 6.38 -2.47
C PHE A 180 -9.54 7.01 -3.79
N ALA A 181 -10.38 8.05 -3.74
CA ALA A 181 -10.78 8.82 -4.92
C ALA A 181 -9.58 9.52 -5.57
N ALA A 182 -8.70 10.14 -4.78
CA ALA A 182 -7.48 10.78 -5.27
C ALA A 182 -6.51 9.77 -5.88
N LEU A 183 -6.43 8.54 -5.35
CA LEU A 183 -5.65 7.45 -5.93
C LEU A 183 -6.14 7.01 -7.32
N LEU A 184 -7.41 7.23 -7.67
CA LEU A 184 -7.90 6.90 -9.01
C LEU A 184 -7.23 7.78 -10.07
N VAL A 185 -6.91 9.03 -9.76
CA VAL A 185 -6.32 9.97 -10.73
C VAL A 185 -5.01 9.44 -11.35
N PRO A 186 -3.96 9.10 -10.57
CA PRO A 186 -2.72 8.55 -11.14
C PRO A 186 -2.88 7.14 -11.71
N LEU A 187 -3.94 6.40 -11.34
CA LEU A 187 -4.20 5.05 -11.87
C LEU A 187 -4.95 5.06 -13.20
N TRP A 188 -5.47 6.22 -13.63
CA TRP A 188 -6.29 6.32 -14.83
C TRP A 188 -5.46 6.25 -16.11
N LYS A 189 -5.66 5.18 -16.89
CA LYS A 189 -5.00 4.94 -18.18
C LYS A 189 -5.94 5.15 -19.38
N GLY A 190 -7.12 5.71 -19.17
CA GLY A 190 -8.06 6.08 -20.24
C GLY A 190 -9.48 5.55 -20.04
N LYS A 191 -10.32 5.79 -21.06
CA LYS A 191 -11.78 5.57 -20.99
C LYS A 191 -12.19 4.12 -20.70
N ARG A 192 -11.37 3.15 -21.10
CA ARG A 192 -11.65 1.71 -20.91
C ARG A 192 -11.65 1.32 -19.42
N GLN A 193 -10.67 1.80 -18.65
CA GLN A 193 -10.63 1.58 -17.20
C GLN A 193 -11.78 2.27 -16.45
N THR A 194 -12.26 3.42 -16.96
CA THR A 194 -13.42 4.10 -16.37
C THR A 194 -14.66 3.19 -16.38
N VAL A 195 -14.83 2.36 -17.41
CA VAL A 195 -15.95 1.39 -17.46
C VAL A 195 -15.81 0.35 -16.36
N SER A 196 -14.62 -0.24 -16.18
CA SER A 196 -14.35 -1.21 -15.11
C SER A 196 -14.57 -0.59 -13.72
N TRP A 197 -14.17 0.66 -13.51
CA TRP A 197 -14.38 1.37 -12.25
C TRP A 197 -15.84 1.70 -11.98
N LEU A 198 -16.58 2.13 -12.99
CA LEU A 198 -18.02 2.38 -12.87
C LEU A 198 -18.78 1.08 -12.57
N PHE A 199 -18.38 -0.02 -13.20
CA PHE A 199 -18.97 -1.33 -12.94
C PHE A 199 -18.65 -1.82 -11.52
N ALA A 200 -17.39 -1.72 -11.09
CA ALA A 200 -16.97 -2.01 -9.73
C ALA A 200 -17.74 -1.18 -8.70
N GLY A 201 -17.82 0.14 -8.91
CA GLY A 201 -18.55 1.07 -8.05
C GLY A 201 -20.05 0.80 -8.02
N GLY A 202 -20.66 0.46 -9.17
CA GLY A 202 -22.06 0.10 -9.27
C GLY A 202 -22.40 -1.18 -8.51
N ILE A 203 -21.60 -2.24 -8.64
CA ILE A 203 -21.77 -3.47 -7.87
C ILE A 203 -21.51 -3.24 -6.38
N ALA A 204 -20.50 -2.45 -6.02
CA ALA A 204 -20.23 -2.09 -4.63
C ALA A 204 -21.40 -1.34 -4.01
N ALA A 205 -21.97 -0.35 -4.70
CA ALA A 205 -23.13 0.42 -4.25
C ALA A 205 -24.39 -0.46 -4.12
N LEU A 206 -24.64 -1.34 -5.09
CA LEU A 206 -25.74 -2.29 -5.03
C LEU A 206 -25.59 -3.24 -3.83
N THR A 207 -24.38 -3.75 -3.61
CA THR A 207 -24.10 -4.65 -2.48
C THR A 207 -24.27 -3.93 -1.15
N TRP A 208 -23.82 -2.67 -1.06
CA TRP A 208 -24.03 -1.85 0.12
C TRP A 208 -25.53 -1.63 0.40
N TYR A 209 -26.33 -1.39 -0.64
CA TYR A 209 -27.78 -1.21 -0.49
C TYR A 209 -28.50 -2.50 -0.07
N LEU A 210 -28.12 -3.66 -0.63
CA LEU A 210 -28.81 -4.93 -0.39
C LEU A 210 -28.36 -5.66 0.88
N VAL A 211 -27.04 -5.68 1.14
CA VAL A 211 -26.42 -6.49 2.19
C VAL A 211 -25.83 -5.62 3.28
N GLY A 212 -25.36 -4.42 2.93
CA GLY A 212 -24.68 -3.52 3.85
C GLY A 212 -23.27 -3.98 4.23
N GLY A 213 -22.55 -3.08 4.90
CA GLY A 213 -21.23 -3.36 5.46
C GLY A 213 -20.12 -3.59 4.42
N TYR A 214 -19.12 -4.35 4.83
CA TYR A 214 -17.82 -4.49 4.16
C TYR A 214 -17.85 -5.40 2.91
N TRP A 215 -18.96 -6.09 2.66
CA TRP A 215 -19.13 -6.94 1.47
C TRP A 215 -19.04 -6.17 0.16
N SER A 216 -19.41 -4.89 0.19
CA SER A 216 -19.28 -3.96 -0.94
C SER A 216 -17.84 -3.85 -1.47
N ILE A 217 -16.84 -3.98 -0.60
CA ILE A 217 -15.43 -3.95 -0.97
C ILE A 217 -15.08 -5.21 -1.79
N PHE A 218 -15.49 -6.39 -1.31
CA PHE A 218 -15.21 -7.65 -2.00
C PHE A 218 -15.93 -7.77 -3.34
N THR A 219 -17.23 -7.49 -3.36
CA THR A 219 -18.02 -7.61 -4.59
C THR A 219 -17.61 -6.57 -5.63
N GLY A 220 -17.30 -5.35 -5.20
CA GLY A 220 -16.74 -4.31 -6.05
C GLY A 220 -15.38 -4.70 -6.63
N ALA A 221 -14.47 -5.22 -5.81
CA ALA A 221 -13.15 -5.68 -6.28
C ALA A 221 -13.26 -6.82 -7.29
N ILE A 222 -14.11 -7.83 -7.03
CA ILE A 222 -14.35 -8.96 -7.94
C ILE A 222 -14.97 -8.47 -9.25
N ALA A 223 -16.02 -7.64 -9.18
CA ALA A 223 -16.68 -7.10 -10.35
C ALA A 223 -15.74 -6.24 -11.21
N GLY A 224 -14.93 -5.40 -10.57
CA GLY A 224 -13.91 -4.60 -11.24
C GLY A 224 -12.85 -5.45 -11.93
N ALA A 225 -12.41 -6.53 -11.30
CA ALA A 225 -11.45 -7.47 -11.89
C ALA A 225 -12.03 -8.18 -13.12
N PHE A 226 -13.28 -8.67 -13.04
CA PHE A 226 -13.96 -9.30 -14.18
C PHE A 226 -14.19 -8.32 -15.34
N ALA A 227 -14.67 -7.10 -15.03
CA ALA A 227 -14.87 -6.07 -16.04
C ALA A 227 -13.54 -5.64 -16.67
N GLY A 228 -12.47 -5.53 -15.87
CA GLY A 228 -11.11 -5.26 -16.37
C GLY A 228 -10.62 -6.34 -17.31
N ALA A 229 -10.73 -7.61 -16.94
CA ALA A 229 -10.30 -8.74 -17.77
C ALA A 229 -11.03 -8.79 -19.12
N TYR A 230 -12.36 -8.62 -19.11
CA TYR A 230 -13.17 -8.61 -20.34
C TYR A 230 -12.93 -7.38 -21.22
N LEU A 231 -12.36 -6.33 -20.62
CA LEU A 231 -11.96 -5.09 -21.28
C LEU A 231 -10.43 -5.01 -21.45
N ASP A 232 -9.67 -6.10 -21.39
CA ASP A 232 -8.25 -6.10 -21.80
C ASP A 232 -8.03 -6.97 -23.05
N ASP A 233 -9.04 -7.75 -23.47
CA ASP A 233 -9.14 -8.44 -24.77
C ASP A 233 -9.76 -7.55 -25.86
#